data_AF-A0A2V6KBP6-F1
#
_entry.id   AF-A0A2V6KBP6-F1
#
_cell.length_a   1.000
_cell.length_b   1.000
_cell.length_c   1.000
_cell.angle_alpha   90.00
_cell.angle_beta   90.00
_cell.angle_gamma   90.00
#
_symmetry.space_group_name_H-M   'P 1'
#
loop_
_entity.id
_entity.type
_entity.pdbx_description
1 polymer ?
#
loop_
_entity_poly.entity_id
_entity_poly.type
_entity_poly.pdbx_seq_one_letter_code
_entity_poly.pdbx_strand_id
1 'polypeptide(L)'
;MPGGVDLRNNPGGLLNSAVDVCAQFLPPNTKVVSTQGRVASQEREYSTSGAAKERSNFPMVVLANEGSASGAEIVSGALKDLHRAIVVGETTFGKGSVQNVMQLPGGSALRFTTAKYYTPSKQVIHGNGVTPNIRVPMSAEQERALFALRSAENLKPDEEKDIIKTRDPQMLRAIDALKGVMIYAQQNAPKSDPVKK
;
A
#
# COMPACT_ATOMS: atom_id res chain seq x y z
N MET A 1 11.92 -9.88 -4.60
CA MET A 1 12.07 -9.71 -3.14
C MET A 1 11.03 -10.56 -2.41
N PRO A 2 11.39 -11.35 -1.38
CA PRO A 2 10.38 -11.98 -0.56
C PRO A 2 9.76 -10.91 0.34
N GLY A 3 8.54 -10.48 -0.01
CA GLY A 3 7.61 -9.86 0.94
C GLY A 3 7.34 -8.36 0.88
N GLY A 4 7.53 -7.69 -0.25
CA GLY A 4 7.15 -6.28 -0.42
C GLY A 4 6.11 -6.07 -1.52
N VAL A 5 5.30 -5.00 -1.41
CA VAL A 5 4.39 -4.54 -2.47
C VAL A 5 4.86 -3.17 -2.96
N ASP A 6 5.19 -3.05 -4.24
CA ASP A 6 5.52 -1.74 -4.85
C ASP A 6 4.26 -1.11 -5.44
N LEU A 7 3.78 -0.03 -4.82
CA LEU A 7 2.62 0.74 -5.26
C LEU A 7 3.01 2.10 -5.84
N ARG A 8 4.30 2.37 -6.06
CA ARG A 8 4.74 3.63 -6.67
C ARG A 8 4.17 3.78 -8.06
N ASN A 9 3.71 4.97 -8.38
CA ASN A 9 3.05 5.31 -9.64
C ASN A 9 1.80 4.46 -9.95
N ASN A 10 1.18 3.84 -8.94
CA ASN A 10 -0.08 3.13 -9.09
C ASN A 10 -1.26 4.11 -8.91
N PRO A 11 -2.00 4.47 -9.97
CA PRO A 11 -3.09 5.45 -9.89
C PRO A 11 -4.33 4.91 -9.15
N GLY A 12 -4.26 3.67 -8.68
CA GLY A 12 -5.28 2.96 -7.96
C GLY A 12 -6.07 2.02 -8.84
N GLY A 13 -7.34 1.85 -8.50
CA GLY A 13 -8.23 0.91 -9.17
C GLY A 13 -9.56 0.87 -8.44
N LEU A 14 -10.24 -0.26 -8.54
CA LEU A 14 -11.51 -0.49 -7.86
C LEU A 14 -11.28 -0.69 -6.36
N LEU A 15 -12.20 -0.16 -5.55
CA LEU A 15 -12.16 -0.31 -4.09
C LEU A 15 -12.16 -1.79 -3.68
N ASN A 16 -13.04 -2.60 -4.28
CA ASN A 16 -13.13 -4.02 -3.93
C ASN A 16 -11.82 -4.75 -4.23
N SER A 17 -11.15 -4.41 -5.33
CA SER A 17 -9.83 -4.97 -5.64
C SER A 17 -8.78 -4.59 -4.60
N ALA A 18 -8.82 -3.36 -4.07
CA ALA A 18 -7.94 -2.97 -2.97
C ALA A 18 -8.21 -3.80 -1.70
N VAL A 19 -9.49 -4.05 -1.37
CA VAL A 19 -9.89 -4.92 -0.26
C VAL A 19 -9.41 -6.36 -0.47
N ASP A 20 -9.51 -6.87 -1.70
CA ASP A 20 -9.06 -8.22 -2.06
C ASP A 20 -7.54 -8.38 -1.95
N VAL A 21 -6.78 -7.35 -2.34
CA VAL A 21 -5.31 -7.30 -2.14
C VAL A 21 -5.00 -7.33 -0.65
N CYS A 22 -5.66 -6.51 0.15
CA CYS A 22 -5.51 -6.51 1.61
C CYS A 22 -5.85 -7.87 2.24
N ALA A 23 -6.85 -8.58 1.71
CA ALA A 23 -7.25 -9.91 2.20
C ALA A 23 -6.18 -10.99 2.03
N GLN A 24 -5.17 -10.79 1.17
CA GLN A 24 -4.02 -11.70 1.05
C GLN A 24 -3.07 -11.60 2.25
N PHE A 25 -3.08 -10.46 2.95
CA PHE A 25 -2.10 -10.16 4.01
C PHE A 25 -2.73 -9.98 5.39
N LEU A 26 -4.03 -9.69 5.46
CA LEU A 26 -4.77 -9.42 6.69
C LEU A 26 -5.70 -10.57 7.07
N PRO A 27 -5.97 -10.78 8.37
CA PRO A 27 -6.92 -11.79 8.86
C PRO A 27 -8.31 -11.67 8.23
N PRO A 28 -9.16 -12.72 8.32
CA PRO A 28 -10.54 -12.63 7.85
C PRO A 28 -11.33 -11.59 8.65
N ASN A 29 -12.38 -11.02 8.06
CA ASN A 29 -13.26 -10.04 8.72
C ASN A 29 -12.54 -8.81 9.29
N THR A 30 -11.38 -8.47 8.73
CA THR A 30 -10.60 -7.29 9.15
C THR A 30 -11.04 -6.07 8.36
N LYS A 31 -11.38 -4.98 9.06
CA LYS A 31 -11.77 -3.71 8.43
C LYS A 31 -10.59 -3.10 7.67
N VAL A 32 -10.78 -2.85 6.38
CA VAL A 32 -9.75 -2.30 5.48
C VAL A 32 -9.98 -0.82 5.24
N VAL A 33 -11.21 -0.43 4.93
CA VAL A 33 -11.56 0.96 4.60
C VAL A 33 -13.01 1.22 4.96
N SER A 34 -13.32 2.47 5.26
CA SER A 34 -14.71 2.93 5.35
C SER A 34 -14.94 4.14 4.45
N THR A 35 -16.16 4.27 3.95
CA THR A 35 -16.62 5.45 3.24
C THR A 35 -17.54 6.23 4.14
N GLN A 36 -17.40 7.56 4.19
CA GLN A 36 -18.40 8.43 4.82
C GLN A 36 -18.78 9.55 3.85
N GLY A 37 -20.08 9.67 3.58
CA GLY A 37 -20.67 10.72 2.75
C GLY A 37 -21.40 11.77 3.58
N ARG A 38 -22.29 12.53 2.94
CA ARG A 38 -23.07 13.58 3.62
C ARG A 38 -24.25 13.04 4.42
N VAL A 39 -24.71 11.84 4.08
CA VAL A 39 -25.87 11.18 4.69
C VAL A 39 -25.46 9.79 5.20
N ALA A 40 -26.14 9.30 6.23
CA ALA A 40 -25.83 8.01 6.87
C ALA A 40 -25.87 6.82 5.89
N SER A 41 -26.72 6.87 4.86
CA SER A 41 -26.81 5.81 3.83
C SER A 41 -25.56 5.70 2.94
N GLN A 42 -24.67 6.69 2.99
CA GLN A 42 -23.38 6.69 2.29
C GLN A 42 -22.23 6.23 3.20
N GLU A 43 -22.53 5.88 4.46
CA GLU A 43 -21.58 5.25 5.34
C GLU A 43 -21.53 3.74 5.06
N ARG A 44 -20.35 3.25 4.70
CA ARG A 44 -20.12 1.82 4.48
C ARG A 44 -18.76 1.43 5.00
N GLU A 45 -18.68 0.23 5.54
CA GLU A 45 -17.42 -0.39 5.92
C GLU A 45 -17.12 -1.54 4.97
N TYR A 46 -15.84 -1.70 4.65
CA TYR A 46 -15.35 -2.75 3.79
C TYR A 46 -14.28 -3.54 4.53
N SER A 47 -14.49 -4.85 4.60
CA SER A 47 -13.64 -5.78 5.34
C SER A 47 -13.18 -6.92 4.43
N THR A 48 -12.08 -7.55 4.81
CA THR A 48 -11.58 -8.76 4.15
C THR A 48 -12.62 -9.88 4.22
N SER A 49 -12.60 -10.77 3.22
CA SER A 49 -13.52 -11.91 3.19
C SER A 49 -13.33 -12.83 4.40
N GLY A 50 -14.41 -13.50 4.82
CA GLY A 50 -14.39 -14.43 5.94
C GLY A 50 -13.63 -15.75 5.69
N ALA A 51 -13.17 -15.97 4.45
CA ALA A 51 -12.45 -17.19 4.11
C ALA A 51 -11.07 -17.24 4.78
N ALA A 52 -10.79 -18.33 5.48
CA ALA A 52 -9.46 -18.60 5.99
C ALA A 52 -8.52 -18.91 4.82
N LYS A 53 -7.44 -18.13 4.70
CA LYS A 53 -6.32 -18.38 3.79
C LYS A 53 -5.05 -18.52 4.62
N GLU A 54 -4.14 -19.37 4.19
CA GLU A 54 -2.78 -19.33 4.73
C GLU A 54 -2.16 -17.97 4.40
N ARG A 55 -1.57 -17.34 5.41
CA ARG A 55 -0.96 -16.03 5.31
C ARG A 55 0.49 -16.14 5.68
N SER A 56 1.33 -15.42 4.95
CA SER A 56 2.72 -15.33 5.35
C SER A 56 2.85 -14.42 6.58
N ASN A 57 3.65 -14.87 7.54
CA ASN A 57 4.01 -14.09 8.72
C ASN A 57 5.36 -13.39 8.56
N PHE A 58 5.87 -13.27 7.33
CA PHE A 58 7.12 -12.54 7.11
C PHE A 58 6.91 -11.02 7.25
N PRO A 59 7.93 -10.28 7.73
CA PRO A 59 7.95 -8.83 7.70
C PRO A 59 7.72 -8.29 6.28
N MET A 60 6.91 -7.23 6.17
CA MET A 60 6.51 -6.67 4.87
C MET A 60 6.73 -5.16 4.80
N VAL A 61 7.03 -4.69 3.60
CA VAL A 61 7.11 -3.27 3.23
C VAL A 61 6.17 -2.94 2.08
N VAL A 62 5.68 -1.70 2.06
CA VAL A 62 4.94 -1.13 0.94
C VAL A 62 5.71 0.08 0.44
N LEU A 63 6.01 0.14 -0.86
CA LEU A 63 6.58 1.35 -1.47
C LEU A 63 5.45 2.21 -2.03
N ALA A 64 5.48 3.50 -1.72
CA ALA A 64 4.48 4.45 -2.19
C ALA A 64 5.12 5.81 -2.48
N ASN A 65 4.55 6.55 -3.43
CA ASN A 65 4.97 7.90 -3.78
C ASN A 65 3.77 8.76 -4.16
N GLU A 66 4.01 10.00 -4.61
CA GLU A 66 2.95 10.93 -5.04
C GLU A 66 2.09 10.37 -6.19
N GLY A 67 2.62 9.46 -7.01
CA GLY A 67 1.87 8.76 -8.06
C GLY A 67 0.94 7.65 -7.54
N SER A 68 1.03 7.27 -6.27
CA SER A 68 0.14 6.31 -5.63
C SER A 68 -1.20 6.97 -5.28
N ALA A 69 -2.32 6.46 -5.80
CA ALA A 69 -3.64 7.09 -5.62
C ALA A 69 -4.79 6.08 -5.41
N SER A 70 -5.91 6.54 -4.83
CA SER A 70 -7.17 5.81 -4.72
C SER A 70 -7.00 4.41 -4.07
N GLY A 71 -7.25 3.33 -4.82
CA GLY A 71 -7.09 1.94 -4.34
C GLY A 71 -5.69 1.65 -3.76
N ALA A 72 -4.63 2.25 -4.31
CA ALA A 72 -3.28 2.09 -3.78
C ALA A 72 -3.12 2.76 -2.38
N GLU A 73 -3.85 3.86 -2.15
CA GLU A 73 -3.89 4.55 -0.85
C GLU A 73 -4.68 3.74 0.17
N ILE A 74 -5.74 3.05 -0.26
CA ILE A 74 -6.48 2.13 0.60
C ILE A 74 -5.57 0.99 1.06
N VAL A 75 -4.83 0.37 0.14
CA VAL A 75 -3.92 -0.75 0.48
C VAL A 75 -2.80 -0.28 1.41
N SER A 76 -2.10 0.80 1.06
CA SER A 76 -1.00 1.32 1.87
C SER A 76 -1.47 1.79 3.25
N GLY A 77 -2.60 2.52 3.32
CA GLY A 77 -3.18 2.98 4.58
C GLY A 77 -3.65 1.84 5.48
N ALA A 78 -4.36 0.84 4.93
CA ALA A 78 -4.86 -0.28 5.72
C ALA A 78 -3.72 -1.15 6.26
N LEU A 79 -2.73 -1.50 5.43
CA LEU A 79 -1.60 -2.32 5.87
C LEU A 79 -0.71 -1.60 6.88
N LYS A 80 -0.58 -0.27 6.76
CA LYS A 80 0.12 0.56 7.74
C LYS A 80 -0.61 0.61 9.07
N ASP A 81 -1.90 0.96 9.06
CA ASP A 81 -2.70 1.18 10.26
C ASP A 81 -2.90 -0.09 11.07
N LEU A 82 -2.95 -1.24 10.39
CA LEU A 82 -3.06 -2.55 11.02
C LEU A 82 -1.70 -3.16 11.36
N HIS A 83 -0.62 -2.37 11.28
CA HIS A 83 0.76 -2.77 11.58
C HIS A 83 1.23 -4.01 10.81
N ARG A 84 0.63 -4.29 9.64
CA ARG A 84 1.02 -5.43 8.80
C ARG A 84 2.24 -5.12 7.95
N ALA A 85 2.41 -3.87 7.52
CA ALA A 85 3.52 -3.44 6.68
C ALA A 85 4.07 -2.07 7.09
N ILE A 86 5.35 -1.86 6.82
CA ILE A 86 6.00 -0.56 6.92
C ILE A 86 5.91 0.13 5.55
N VAL A 87 5.29 1.30 5.49
CA VAL A 87 5.24 2.11 4.26
C VAL A 87 6.51 2.95 4.15
N VAL A 88 7.19 2.86 3.00
CA VAL A 88 8.45 3.56 2.71
C VAL A 88 8.30 4.35 1.42
N GLY A 89 8.84 5.57 1.37
CA GLY A 89 8.81 6.44 0.20
C GLY A 89 8.27 7.81 0.52
N GLU A 90 7.25 8.27 -0.21
CA GLU A 90 6.66 9.61 -0.06
C GLU A 90 5.16 9.55 0.21
N THR A 91 4.61 10.68 0.63
CA THR A 91 3.17 10.81 0.85
C THR A 91 2.43 10.58 -0.47
N THR A 92 1.36 9.80 -0.42
CA THR A 92 0.54 9.49 -1.60
C THR A 92 -0.29 10.69 -2.07
N PHE A 93 -0.90 10.58 -3.25
CA PHE A 93 -1.57 11.69 -3.93
C PHE A 93 -2.69 12.38 -3.13
N GLY A 94 -3.46 11.62 -2.35
CA GLY A 94 -4.65 12.11 -1.64
C GLY A 94 -5.95 12.00 -2.43
N LYS A 95 -6.06 11.05 -3.36
CA LYS A 95 -7.29 10.77 -4.14
C LYS A 95 -8.23 9.84 -3.39
N GLY A 96 -8.64 10.27 -2.20
CA GLY A 96 -9.45 9.47 -1.28
C GLY A 96 -10.97 9.60 -1.44
N SER A 97 -11.53 9.61 -2.65
CA SER A 97 -12.96 9.87 -2.84
C SER A 97 -13.71 8.83 -3.67
N VAL A 98 -14.94 8.50 -3.24
CA VAL A 98 -15.88 7.67 -4.02
C VAL A 98 -16.47 8.52 -5.11
N GLN A 99 -16.29 8.10 -6.36
CA GLN A 99 -16.84 8.79 -7.51
C GLN A 99 -17.94 7.93 -8.13
N ASN A 100 -19.15 8.48 -8.18
CA ASN A 100 -20.29 7.88 -8.85
C ASN A 100 -20.44 8.47 -10.24
N VAL A 101 -20.85 7.65 -11.20
CA VAL A 101 -21.19 8.07 -12.57
C VAL A 101 -22.70 7.92 -12.72
N MET A 102 -23.38 9.01 -13.01
CA MET A 102 -24.81 9.04 -13.32
C MET A 102 -24.96 9.31 -14.82
N GLN A 103 -25.61 8.40 -15.54
CA GLN A 103 -25.96 8.61 -16.94
C GLN A 103 -27.10 9.62 -17.01
N LEU A 104 -26.99 10.59 -17.92
CA LEU A 104 -27.98 11.62 -18.19
C LEU A 104 -28.78 11.26 -19.45
N PRO A 105 -30.03 11.73 -19.56
CA PRO A 105 -30.78 11.65 -20.81
C PRO A 105 -29.96 12.25 -21.97
N GLY A 106 -29.87 11.55 -23.10
CA GLY A 106 -29.07 11.97 -24.25
C GLY A 106 -27.63 11.44 -24.31
N GLY A 107 -27.27 10.46 -23.47
CA GLY A 107 -26.01 9.71 -23.58
C GLY A 107 -24.79 10.37 -22.92
N SER A 108 -24.97 11.54 -22.31
CA SER A 108 -23.95 12.17 -21.47
C SER A 108 -23.87 11.51 -20.09
N ALA A 109 -22.76 11.67 -19.36
CA ALA A 109 -22.62 11.15 -18.01
C ALA A 109 -22.00 12.18 -17.06
N LEU A 110 -22.54 12.27 -15.85
CA LEU A 110 -22.02 13.13 -14.78
C LEU A 110 -21.23 12.27 -13.79
N ARG A 111 -19.95 12.62 -13.58
CA ARG A 111 -19.10 12.00 -12.56
C ARG A 111 -18.97 12.95 -11.37
N PHE A 112 -19.37 12.50 -10.19
CA PHE A 112 -19.36 13.32 -8.97
C PHE A 112 -18.90 12.53 -7.76
N THR A 113 -18.29 13.23 -6.81
CA THR A 113 -17.80 12.66 -5.56
C THR A 113 -18.92 12.60 -4.53
N THR A 114 -19.17 11.43 -3.96
CA THR A 114 -20.25 11.22 -2.97
C THR A 114 -19.77 10.96 -1.56
N ALA A 115 -18.57 10.40 -1.41
CA ALA A 115 -18.03 10.04 -0.10
C ALA A 115 -16.50 10.15 -0.08
N LYS A 116 -15.94 10.19 1.13
CA LYS A 116 -14.50 10.15 1.39
C LYS A 116 -14.11 8.78 1.95
N TYR A 117 -12.90 8.32 1.63
CA TYR A 117 -12.29 7.14 2.23
C TYR A 117 -11.59 7.47 3.54
N TYR A 118 -11.78 6.58 4.50
CA TYR A 118 -11.15 6.60 5.80
C TYR A 118 -10.42 5.27 6.02
N THR A 119 -9.17 5.38 6.46
CA THR A 119 -8.36 4.22 6.85
C THR A 119 -8.88 3.59 8.15
N PRO A 120 -8.38 2.40 8.57
CA PRO A 120 -8.79 1.76 9.82
C PRO A 120 -8.56 2.65 11.06
N SER A 121 -7.51 3.49 11.06
CA SER A 121 -7.27 4.48 12.12
C SER A 121 -8.12 5.77 12.00
N LYS A 122 -9.11 5.79 11.09
CA LYS A 122 -10.01 6.91 10.78
C LYS A 122 -9.31 8.14 10.18
N GLN A 123 -8.16 7.97 9.54
CA GLN A 123 -7.52 9.06 8.80
C GLN A 123 -8.21 9.27 7.46
N VAL A 124 -8.43 10.53 7.10
CA VAL A 124 -9.01 10.92 5.81
C VAL A 124 -7.93 10.86 4.74
N ILE A 125 -8.14 10.05 3.70
CA ILE A 125 -7.20 9.97 2.57
C ILE A 125 -7.34 11.20 1.67
N HIS A 126 -8.58 11.67 1.45
CA HIS A 126 -8.84 12.77 0.53
C HIS A 126 -8.17 14.08 0.97
N GLY A 127 -7.26 14.60 0.13
CA GLY A 127 -6.52 15.84 0.37
C GLY A 127 -5.27 15.70 1.26
N ASN A 128 -5.10 14.57 1.94
CA ASN A 128 -3.95 14.34 2.82
C ASN A 128 -3.00 13.25 2.30
N GLY A 129 -3.54 12.25 1.60
CA GLY A 129 -2.82 11.02 1.26
C GLY A 129 -2.52 10.15 2.48
N VAL A 130 -1.66 9.16 2.27
CA VAL A 130 -1.12 8.26 3.30
C VAL A 130 0.34 8.64 3.50
N THR A 131 0.66 9.16 4.69
CA THR A 131 2.04 9.46 5.07
C THR A 131 2.83 8.16 5.28
N PRO A 132 4.04 8.00 4.73
CA PRO A 132 4.86 6.82 4.94
C PRO A 132 5.34 6.73 6.40
N ASN A 133 5.66 5.52 6.86
CA ASN A 133 6.35 5.32 8.14
C ASN A 133 7.81 5.79 8.05
N ILE A 134 8.46 5.56 6.90
CA ILE A 134 9.82 5.99 6.62
C ILE A 134 9.80 6.86 5.37
N ARG A 135 9.93 8.18 5.56
CA ARG A 135 9.99 9.12 4.45
C ARG A 135 11.34 9.07 3.76
N VAL A 136 11.34 8.87 2.44
CA VAL A 136 12.52 8.85 1.58
C VAL A 136 12.19 9.63 0.30
N PRO A 137 12.51 10.93 0.26
CA PRO A 137 12.23 11.76 -0.90
C PRO A 137 13.08 11.36 -2.10
N MET A 138 12.52 11.48 -3.30
CA MET A 138 13.25 11.41 -4.56
C MET A 138 13.04 12.70 -5.36
N SER A 139 14.07 13.14 -6.09
CA SER A 139 13.87 14.23 -7.05
C SER A 139 13.06 13.73 -8.26
N ALA A 140 12.33 14.63 -8.92
CA ALA A 140 11.60 14.29 -10.15
C ALA A 140 12.53 13.71 -11.24
N GLU A 141 13.80 14.13 -11.27
CA GLU A 141 14.80 13.58 -12.18
C GLU A 141 15.18 12.15 -11.82
N GLN A 142 15.37 11.86 -10.52
CA GLN A 142 15.61 10.50 -10.02
C GLN A 142 14.41 9.59 -10.30
N GLU A 143 13.19 10.06 -10.07
CA GLU A 143 11.96 9.31 -10.37
C GLU A 143 11.84 9.00 -11.86
N ARG A 144 12.04 9.99 -12.73
CA ARG A 144 12.01 9.80 -14.19
C ARG A 144 13.09 8.83 -14.66
N ALA A 145 14.31 8.98 -14.15
CA ALA A 145 15.41 8.07 -14.50
C ALA A 145 15.10 6.63 -14.05
N LEU A 146 14.61 6.46 -12.82
CA LEU A 146 14.24 5.14 -12.30
C LEU A 146 13.07 4.51 -13.07
N PHE A 147 12.06 5.32 -13.42
CA PHE A 147 10.93 4.88 -14.22
C PHE A 147 11.39 4.45 -15.62
N ALA A 148 12.17 5.28 -16.31
CA ALA A 148 12.70 4.96 -17.63
C ALA A 148 13.56 3.68 -17.63
N LEU A 149 14.37 3.49 -16.59
CA LEU A 149 15.16 2.26 -16.42
C LEU A 149 14.24 1.04 -16.29
N ARG A 150 13.19 1.11 -15.46
CA ARG A 150 12.25 0.00 -15.26
C ARG A 150 11.34 -0.29 -16.44
N SER A 151 11.02 0.72 -17.24
CA SER A 151 10.20 0.58 -18.44
C SER A 151 10.99 0.08 -19.65
N ALA A 152 12.32 -0.02 -19.56
CA ALA A 152 13.13 -0.60 -20.62
C ALA A 152 12.80 -2.10 -20.76
N GLU A 153 12.31 -2.49 -21.92
CA GLU A 153 12.08 -3.91 -22.24
C GLU A 153 13.43 -4.66 -22.29
N ASN A 154 13.50 -5.84 -21.66
CA ASN A 154 14.66 -6.74 -21.57
C ASN A 154 15.75 -6.42 -20.53
N LEU A 155 15.39 -5.87 -19.36
CA LEU A 155 16.30 -5.86 -18.22
C LEU A 155 16.68 -7.27 -17.78
N LYS A 156 17.99 -7.57 -17.74
CA LYS A 156 18.47 -8.82 -17.15
C LYS A 156 18.34 -8.75 -15.62
N PRO A 157 18.12 -9.88 -14.92
CA PRO A 157 17.98 -9.88 -13.46
C PRO A 157 19.15 -9.26 -12.67
N ASP A 158 20.36 -9.30 -13.21
CA ASP A 158 21.53 -8.71 -12.56
C ASP A 158 21.60 -7.19 -12.75
N GLU A 159 21.16 -6.68 -13.91
CA GLU A 159 20.99 -5.24 -14.15
C GLU A 159 19.90 -4.64 -13.25
N GLU A 160 18.82 -5.40 -12.99
CA GLU A 160 17.77 -5.01 -12.05
C GLU A 160 18.31 -4.87 -10.61
N LYS A 161 19.14 -5.82 -10.16
CA LYS A 161 19.79 -5.74 -8.84
C LYS A 161 20.73 -4.54 -8.75
N ASP A 162 21.46 -4.25 -9.81
CA ASP A 162 22.38 -3.11 -9.85
C ASP A 162 21.61 -1.79 -9.83
N ILE A 163 20.49 -1.68 -10.54
CA ILE A 163 19.58 -0.53 -10.46
C ILE A 163 19.06 -0.35 -9.04
N ILE A 164 18.59 -1.42 -8.39
CA ILE A 164 18.11 -1.35 -7.01
C ILE A 164 19.22 -0.84 -6.08
N LYS A 165 20.44 -1.38 -6.21
CA LYS A 165 21.56 -1.05 -5.31
C LYS A 165 22.13 0.35 -5.52
N THR A 166 22.04 0.90 -6.73
CA THR A 166 22.74 2.13 -7.09
C THR A 166 21.82 3.31 -7.36
N ARG A 167 20.54 3.08 -7.67
CA ARG A 167 19.63 4.10 -8.22
C ARG A 167 18.24 4.14 -7.58
N ASP A 168 17.87 3.21 -6.71
CA ASP A 168 16.57 3.23 -6.01
C ASP A 168 16.75 3.40 -4.48
N PRO A 169 16.88 4.65 -3.98
CA PRO A 169 17.07 4.91 -2.55
C PRO A 169 15.88 4.45 -1.70
N GLN A 170 14.65 4.48 -2.25
CA GLN A 170 13.46 4.03 -1.53
C GLN A 170 13.47 2.49 -1.35
N MET A 171 13.87 1.76 -2.38
CA MET A 171 14.00 0.30 -2.32
C MET A 171 15.12 -0.14 -1.36
N LEU A 172 16.29 0.52 -1.44
CA LEU A 172 17.38 0.28 -0.49
C LEU A 172 16.92 0.48 0.95
N ARG A 173 16.22 1.59 1.21
CA ARG A 173 15.73 1.88 2.56
C ARG A 173 14.71 0.85 3.04
N ALA A 174 13.86 0.35 2.14
CA ALA A 174 12.90 -0.70 2.47
C ALA A 174 13.59 -2.04 2.79
N ILE A 175 14.66 -2.39 2.06
CA ILE A 175 15.49 -3.56 2.36
C ILE A 175 16.12 -3.43 3.75
N ASP A 176 16.69 -2.26 4.06
CA ASP A 176 17.31 -2.01 5.36
C ASP A 176 16.29 -2.07 6.51
N ALA A 177 15.10 -1.54 6.30
CA ALA A 177 14.00 -1.62 7.26
C ALA A 177 13.62 -3.09 7.53
N LEU A 178 13.45 -3.91 6.48
CA LEU A 178 13.16 -5.34 6.64
C LEU A 178 14.26 -6.08 7.38
N LYS A 179 15.54 -5.85 7.01
CA LYS A 179 16.68 -6.45 7.71
C LYS A 179 16.68 -6.08 9.20
N GLY A 180 16.43 -4.80 9.52
CA GLY A 180 16.34 -4.32 10.89
C GLY A 180 15.26 -5.06 11.69
N VAL A 181 14.06 -5.19 11.13
CA VAL A 181 12.95 -5.94 11.76
C VAL A 181 13.33 -7.40 11.97
N MET A 182 13.93 -8.05 10.97
CA MET A 182 14.34 -9.46 11.07
C MET A 182 15.42 -9.69 12.13
N ILE A 183 16.45 -8.84 12.16
CA ILE A 183 17.53 -8.93 13.16
C ILE A 183 16.96 -8.72 14.56
N TYR A 184 16.11 -7.70 14.74
CA TYR A 184 15.47 -7.42 16.04
C TYR A 184 14.57 -8.58 16.49
N ALA A 185 13.79 -9.16 15.58
CA ALA A 185 12.96 -10.32 15.88
C ALA A 185 13.79 -11.55 16.28
N GLN A 186 14.93 -11.80 15.61
CA GLN A 186 15.84 -12.89 15.95
C GLN A 186 16.49 -12.70 17.33
N GLN A 187 16.89 -11.47 17.68
CA GLN A 187 17.51 -11.16 18.97
C GLN A 187 16.54 -11.29 20.15
N ASN A 188 15.25 -11.03 19.92
CA ASN A 188 14.21 -11.06 20.95
C ASN A 188 13.39 -12.36 20.96
N ALA A 189 13.72 -13.34 20.11
CA ALA A 189 13.07 -14.64 20.13
C ALA A 189 13.41 -15.38 21.44
N PRO A 190 12.41 -15.96 22.14
CA PRO A 190 12.68 -16.75 23.34
C PRO A 190 13.65 -17.89 22.99
N LYS A 191 14.74 -18.02 23.75
CA LYS A 191 15.68 -19.14 23.60
C LYS A 191 14.90 -20.43 23.83
N SER A 192 14.89 -21.33 22.85
CA SER A 192 14.27 -22.65 23.00
C SER A 192 14.96 -23.39 24.15
N ASP A 193 14.19 -23.81 25.15
CA ASP A 193 14.71 -24.65 26.24
C ASP A 193 15.32 -25.93 25.66
N PRO A 194 16.49 -26.37 26.16
CA PRO A 194 17.07 -27.62 25.73
C PRO A 194 16.14 -28.76 26.16
N VAL A 195 15.54 -29.42 25.16
CA VAL A 195 14.79 -30.65 25.35
C VAL A 195 15.72 -31.66 26.03
N LYS A 196 15.50 -31.91 27.33
CA LYS A 196 16.16 -32.99 28.06
C LYS A 196 15.72 -34.31 27.43
N LYS A 197 16.68 -35.04 26.87
CA LYS A 197 16.54 -36.45 26.46
C LYS A 197 16.37 -37.35 27.68
#